data_AF-A0A915HXF1-F1
#
_entry.id   AF-A0A915HXF1-F1
#
_cell.length_a   1.000
_cell.length_b   1.000
_cell.length_c   1.000
_cell.angle_alpha   90.00
_cell.angle_beta   90.00
_cell.angle_gamma   90.00
#
_symmetry.space_group_name_H-M   'P 1'
#
loop_
_entity.id
_entity.type
_entity.pdbx_description
1 polymer ?
#
loop_
_entity_poly.entity_id
_entity_poly.type
_entity_poly.pdbx_seq_one_letter_code
_entity_poly.pdbx_strand_id
1 'polypeptide(L)' 'TPLHLAVKYGDADCVHYLLKAGADLSVLDLQGNTVAHCMADTFNENVYREILYRPMNQNSATESFNIDELNND' A
#
# COMPACT_ATOMS: atom_id res chain seq x y z
N THR A 1 -1.17 7.66 -10.12
CA THR A 1 0.26 7.64 -9.71
C THR A 1 1.02 6.59 -10.51
N PRO A 2 2.37 6.54 -10.45
CA PRO A 2 3.15 5.47 -11.12
C PRO A 2 2.70 4.06 -10.71
N LEU A 3 2.31 3.87 -9.44
CA LEU A 3 1.81 2.59 -8.94
C LEU A 3 0.45 2.21 -9.55
N HIS A 4 -0.45 3.17 -9.77
CA HIS A 4 -1.72 2.89 -10.49
C HIS A 4 -1.47 2.43 -11.93
N LEU A 5 -0.48 3.01 -12.62
CA LEU A 5 -0.14 2.60 -13.98
C LEU A 5 0.42 1.18 -13.98
N ALA A 6 1.38 0.87 -13.10
CA ALA A 6 1.94 -0.47 -12.99
C ALA A 6 0.86 -1.54 -12.72
N VAL A 7 -0.08 -1.24 -11.82
CA VAL A 7 -1.24 -2.12 -11.58
C VAL A 7 -2.13 -2.23 -12.80
N LYS A 8 -2.51 -1.12 -13.45
CA LYS A 8 -3.38 -1.13 -14.64
C LYS A 8 -2.79 -1.94 -15.81
N TYR A 9 -1.47 -1.92 -15.97
CA TYR A 9 -0.77 -2.71 -16.98
C TYR A 9 -0.49 -4.15 -16.53
N GLY A 10 -0.78 -4.50 -15.28
CA GLY A 10 -0.52 -5.82 -14.72
C GLY A 10 0.97 -6.13 -14.60
N ASP A 11 1.82 -5.11 -14.42
CA ASP A 11 3.27 -5.29 -14.34
C ASP A 11 3.68 -5.52 -12.87
N ALA A 12 3.77 -6.78 -12.49
CA ALA A 12 4.09 -7.18 -11.11
C ALA A 12 5.50 -6.77 -10.68
N ASP A 13 6.48 -6.76 -11.60
CA ASP A 13 7.85 -6.34 -11.29
C ASP A 13 7.89 -4.84 -11.00
N CYS A 14 7.24 -4.02 -11.83
CA CYS A 14 7.12 -2.59 -11.56
C CYS A 14 6.38 -2.32 -10.25
N VAL A 15 5.29 -3.04 -9.97
CA VAL A 15 4.58 -2.94 -8.69
C VAL A 15 5.52 -3.26 -7.53
N HIS A 16 6.29 -4.35 -7.61
CA HIS A 16 7.26 -4.75 -6.59
C HIS A 16 8.30 -3.64 -6.32
N TYR A 17 8.92 -3.10 -7.37
CA TYR A 17 9.93 -2.04 -7.21
C TYR A 17 9.35 -0.75 -6.64
N LEU A 18 8.17 -0.33 -7.11
CA LEU A 18 7.50 0.88 -6.61
C LEU A 18 7.09 0.71 -5.15
N LEU A 19 6.54 -0.43 -4.79
CA LEU A 19 6.24 -0.77 -3.41
C LEU A 19 7.50 -0.75 -2.54
N LYS A 20 8.60 -1.38 -2.99
CA LYS A 20 9.88 -1.39 -2.27
C LYS A 20 10.47 0.01 -2.07
N ALA A 21 10.21 0.92 -3.01
CA ALA A 21 10.59 2.33 -2.92
C ALA A 21 9.72 3.15 -1.93
N GLY A 22 8.73 2.54 -1.28
CA GLY A 22 7.84 3.21 -0.33
C GLY A 22 6.65 3.89 -0.99
N ALA A 23 6.22 3.42 -2.18
CA ALA A 23 5.01 3.95 -2.80
C ALA A 23 3.79 3.77 -1.90
N ASP A 24 3.04 4.87 -1.73
CA ASP A 24 1.84 4.90 -0.92
C ASP A 24 0.65 4.31 -1.69
N LEU A 25 -0.03 3.36 -1.04
CA LEU A 25 -1.22 2.66 -1.55
C LEU A 25 -2.52 3.42 -1.29
N SER A 26 -2.50 4.41 -0.39
CA SER A 26 -3.66 5.23 -0.04
C SER A 26 -3.97 6.33 -1.06
N VAL A 27 -3.02 6.60 -1.97
CA VAL A 27 -3.19 7.65 -2.97
C VAL A 27 -4.34 7.30 -3.90
N LEU A 28 -5.14 8.31 -4.22
CA LEU A 28 -6.25 8.21 -5.15
C LEU A 28 -5.82 8.64 -6.56
N ASP A 29 -6.34 7.97 -7.58
CA ASP A 29 -6.23 8.42 -8.96
C ASP A 29 -7.24 9.54 -9.29
N LEU A 30 -7.29 9.93 -10.57
CA LEU A 30 -8.17 10.99 -11.06
C LEU A 30 -9.66 10.63 -11.00
N GLN A 31 -10.00 9.36 -10.80
CA GLN A 31 -11.35 8.86 -10.62
C GLN A 31 -11.71 8.67 -9.13
N GLY A 32 -10.79 8.99 -8.21
CA GLY A 32 -10.97 8.76 -6.78
C GLY A 32 -10.75 7.31 -6.37
N ASN A 33 -10.13 6.49 -7.22
CA ASN A 33 -9.87 5.09 -6.96
C ASN A 33 -8.50 4.92 -6.29
N THR A 34 -8.41 4.04 -5.30
CA THR A 34 -7.11 3.57 -4.79
C THR A 34 -6.52 2.52 -5.75
N VAL A 35 -5.24 2.22 -5.56
CA VAL A 35 -4.55 1.15 -6.30
C VAL A 35 -5.31 -0.18 -6.21
N ALA A 36 -5.94 -0.46 -5.07
CA ALA A 36 -6.71 -1.69 -4.87
C ALA A 36 -7.99 -1.78 -5.71
N HIS A 37 -8.62 -0.65 -6.04
CA HIS A 37 -9.75 -0.63 -6.96
C HIS A 37 -9.29 -0.98 -8.38
N CYS A 38 -8.14 -0.45 -8.81
CA CYS A 38 -7.57 -0.76 -10.11
C CYS A 38 -7.08 -2.20 -10.24
N MET A 39 -6.74 -2.87 -9.13
CA MET A 39 -6.36 -4.28 -9.15
C MET A 39 -7.50 -5.14 -9.70
N ALA A 40 -8.76 -4.83 -9.33
CA ALA A 40 -9.96 -5.59 -9.73
C ALA A 40 -10.12 -5.72 -11.25
N ASP A 41 -9.68 -4.70 -11.99
CA ASP A 41 -9.74 -4.69 -13.46
C ASP A 41 -8.58 -5.46 -14.11
N THR A 42 -7.54 -5.77 -13.35
CA THR A 42 -6.42 -6.60 -13.81
C THR A 42 -6.56 -8.06 -13.43
N PHE A 43 -6.24 -8.94 -14.37
CA PHE A 43 -6.28 -10.40 -14.19
C PHE A 43 -4.90 -10.99 -13.83
N ASN A 44 -4.07 -10.24 -13.08
CA ASN A 44 -2.72 -10.67 -12.72
C ASN A 44 -2.59 -10.96 -11.22
N GLU A 45 -2.69 -12.23 -10.85
CA GLU A 45 -2.55 -12.73 -9.47
C GLU A 45 -1.26 -12.25 -8.78
N ASN A 46 -0.16 -12.07 -9.52
CA ASN A 46 1.10 -11.61 -8.93
C ASN A 46 1.00 -10.17 -8.41
N VAL A 47 0.26 -9.30 -9.11
CA VAL A 47 -0.01 -7.93 -8.65
C VAL A 47 -0.84 -7.95 -7.37
N TYR A 48 -1.88 -8.80 -7.32
CA TYR A 48 -2.65 -9.00 -6.10
C TYR A 48 -1.77 -9.52 -4.97
N ARG A 49 -0.86 -10.45 -5.25
CA ARG A 49 0.06 -10.98 -4.24
C ARG A 49 1.00 -9.92 -3.69
N GLU A 50 1.64 -9.12 -4.53
CA GLU A 50 2.55 -8.07 -4.06
C GLU A 50 1.86 -7.01 -3.18
N ILE A 51 0.59 -6.69 -3.48
CA ILE A 51 -0.17 -5.65 -2.76
C ILE A 51 -0.91 -6.21 -1.53
N LEU A 52 -1.60 -7.34 -1.65
CA LEU A 52 -2.40 -7.95 -0.56
C LEU A 52 -1.58 -8.84 0.37
N TYR A 53 -0.65 -9.64 -0.18
CA TYR A 53 0.20 -10.54 0.60
C TYR A 53 1.48 -9.87 1.07
N ARG A 54 1.60 -8.54 0.94
CA ARG A 54 2.61 -7.80 1.67
C ARG A 54 2.51 -8.27 3.13
N PRO A 55 3.51 -9.00 3.67
CA PRO A 55 3.59 -9.08 5.11
C PRO A 55 3.64 -7.62 5.51
N MET A 56 2.67 -7.20 6.33
CA MET A 56 2.72 -5.91 6.99
C MET A 56 4.10 -5.84 7.65
N ASN A 57 5.07 -5.27 6.95
CA ASN A 57 6.35 -4.95 7.51
C ASN A 57 6.03 -3.75 8.37
N GLN A 58 5.58 -4.07 9.58
CA GLN A 58 5.41 -3.19 10.72
C GLN A 58 6.76 -2.54 11.00
N ASN A 59 7.10 -1.56 10.17
CA ASN A 59 8.07 -0.55 10.52
C ASN A 59 7.52 0.81 10.10
N SER A 60 6.32 1.12 10.59
CA SER A 60 6.09 2.45 11.11
C SER A 60 5.90 2.25 12.59
N ALA A 61 6.83 2.80 13.38
CA ALA A 61 6.71 3.00 14.80
C ALA A 61 5.27 3.44 15.13
N THR A 62 4.43 2.48 15.54
CA THR A 62 3.18 2.80 16.21
C THR A 62 3.62 3.28 17.58
N GLU A 63 3.74 4.60 17.67
CA GLU A 63 3.33 5.40 18.81
C GLU A 63 3.58 4.70 20.15
N SER A 64 4.64 5.13 20.81
CA SER A 64 4.72 5.10 22.26
C SER A 64 3.44 5.73 22.82
N PHE A 65 2.40 4.93 23.06
CA PHE A 65 1.33 5.27 23.99
C PHE A 65 2.00 5.34 25.35
N ASN A 66 2.46 6.55 25.69
CA ASN A 66 3.00 6.88 26.98
C ASN A 66 1.82 6.91 27.96
N ILE A 67 1.54 5.77 28.59
CA ILE A 67 0.49 5.63 29.60
C ILE A 67 0.85 6.29 30.95
N ASP A 68 2.01 6.96 31.04
CA ASP A 68 2.44 7.68 32.25
C ASP A 68 1.78 9.07 32.43
N GLU A 69 0.95 9.54 31.49
CA GLU A 69 0.24 10.84 31.61
C GLU A 69 -1.20 10.74 32.14
N LEU A 70 -1.67 9.56 32.56
CA LEU A 70 -3.02 9.39 33.13
C LEU A 70 -2.97 8.67 34.48
N ASN A 71 -2.47 9.36 35.52
CA ASN A 71 -3.01 9.36 36.91
C ASN A 71 -1.97 9.84 37.94
N ASN A 72 -1.52 11.09 37.81
CA ASN A 72 -1.05 11.83 38.97
C ASN A 72 -1.77 13.18 39.03
N ASP A 73 -3.01 13.12 39.53
CA ASP A 73 -3.65 14.14 40.39
C ASP A 73 -4.92 13.54 41.02
#